data_AF-A0A482UEA3-F1
#
_entry.id   AF-A0A482UEA3-F1
#
_cell.length_a   1.000
_cell.length_b   1.000
_cell.length_c   1.000
_cell.angle_alpha   90.00
_cell.angle_beta   90.00
_cell.angle_gamma   90.00
#
_symmetry.space_group_name_H-M   'P 1'
#
loop_
_entity.id
_entity.type
_entity.pdbx_description
1 polymer ?
#
loop_
_entity_poly.entity_id
_entity_poly.type
_entity_poly.pdbx_seq_one_letter_code
_entity_poly.pdbx_strand_id
1 'polypeptide(L)'
;MSRALSSLSAAITSGLQRQNERSGDAGFSSMVALKRVNTELSRRFDQVEKALAPPREKRLLALGKFKREQALTSSEWRLVFAGLADDDEVSVPVLEDDHLFDRVHREVAGRIEQRTLSRRDWLALCFSYFAYDEHKPDDNANWRVLRDDIDRGFDAVRQRIGREKEWMRIVAEHRELFGAQAGTRLAEEIFEGRARDLSSLQAIAQVPDGSWLWQRIFAVLLSRIFLLDDETFLKRLPELVALGQLNTRYLNQVLSACLTRYHLSRYREQSSSLLKQAALEHWGSPQMRSKQNAWLQYVEQPVCAMVVAWFAKEDLEHFFTLLKGEAEVDQSRLFYWLRFANQMSYTRIVMGGDAWHDRGSDFVAFREKNKGRLSQLSGGPSHNNAVVMQIGNYFFVEFSGTGNACYVYRADAAPFNPDKPVLGLATELKQQGRALKRMSHSPAPRRPSVVEGWLEKFDDELRTLGIVAQHPASFTQPRLSGDKPAVHTAASAPGTGDSLDVQVRSMLGSVPYKTFDHRSKSGVYQVLLARDDAAAKTALLRLGFKAVKNNALMFWRL
;
A
#
# COMPACT_ATOMS: atom_id res chain seq x y z
N MET A 1 57.07 2.51 -18.86
CA MET A 1 55.99 1.68 -18.27
C MET A 1 54.67 2.43 -17.97
N SER A 2 54.49 3.73 -18.29
CA SER A 2 53.23 4.43 -17.98
C SER A 2 52.17 4.43 -19.11
N ARG A 3 52.57 4.38 -20.40
CA ARG A 3 51.60 4.41 -21.52
C ARG A 3 50.73 3.15 -21.65
N ALA A 4 51.26 1.97 -21.32
CA ALA A 4 50.52 0.71 -21.40
C ALA A 4 49.45 0.60 -20.28
N LEU A 5 49.75 1.10 -19.07
CA LEU A 5 48.80 1.16 -17.96
C LEU A 5 47.73 2.22 -18.17
N SER A 6 48.05 3.39 -18.74
CA SER A 6 47.06 4.40 -19.13
C SER A 6 46.14 3.90 -20.26
N SER A 7 46.70 3.17 -21.22
CA SER A 7 45.95 2.53 -22.32
C SER A 7 44.97 1.47 -21.78
N LEU A 8 45.42 0.62 -20.85
CA LEU A 8 44.59 -0.41 -20.23
C LEU A 8 43.50 0.20 -19.33
N SER A 9 43.82 1.25 -18.56
CA SER A 9 42.85 1.98 -17.74
C SER A 9 41.79 2.69 -18.60
N ALA A 10 42.19 3.28 -19.73
CA ALA A 10 41.26 3.89 -20.68
C ALA A 10 40.37 2.83 -21.36
N ALA A 11 40.94 1.69 -21.74
CA ALA A 11 40.20 0.58 -22.34
C ALA A 11 39.18 -0.05 -21.37
N ILE A 12 39.53 -0.19 -20.09
CA ILE A 12 38.63 -0.67 -19.03
C ILE A 12 37.53 0.37 -18.75
N THR A 13 37.86 1.66 -18.69
CA THR A 13 36.87 2.72 -18.47
C THR A 13 35.90 2.83 -19.64
N SER A 14 36.38 2.78 -20.89
CA SER A 14 35.53 2.73 -22.09
C SER A 14 34.80 1.40 -22.25
N GLY A 15 35.29 0.31 -21.66
CA GLY A 15 34.57 -0.97 -21.57
C GLY A 15 33.39 -0.90 -20.60
N LEU A 16 33.61 -0.31 -19.42
CA LEU A 16 32.60 -0.09 -18.39
C LEU A 16 31.57 0.97 -18.81
N GLN A 17 31.97 2.02 -19.54
CA GLN A 17 31.04 2.99 -20.15
C GLN A 17 30.19 2.35 -21.24
N ARG A 18 30.78 1.54 -22.13
CA ARG A 18 30.01 0.77 -23.13
C ARG A 18 29.09 -0.27 -22.52
N GLN A 19 29.45 -0.82 -21.36
CA GLN A 19 28.60 -1.77 -20.63
C GLN A 19 27.48 -1.06 -19.84
N ASN A 20 27.73 0.15 -19.31
CA ASN A 20 26.69 1.01 -18.71
C ASN A 20 25.73 1.61 -19.75
N GLU A 21 26.21 1.99 -20.93
CA GLU A 21 25.37 2.44 -22.06
C GLU A 21 24.54 1.28 -22.63
N ARG A 22 25.10 0.06 -22.71
CA ARG A 22 24.33 -1.15 -23.04
C ARG A 22 23.34 -1.57 -21.96
N SER A 23 23.64 -1.37 -20.67
CA SER A 23 22.75 -1.75 -19.57
C SER A 23 21.66 -0.71 -19.28
N GLY A 24 21.88 0.56 -19.62
CA GLY A 24 20.90 1.65 -19.46
C GLY A 24 19.73 1.57 -20.44
N ASP A 25 19.97 1.10 -21.67
CA ASP A 25 18.94 1.05 -22.73
C ASP A 25 18.43 -0.37 -23.02
N ALA A 26 19.24 -1.40 -22.74
CA ALA A 26 18.77 -2.78 -22.80
C ALA A 26 17.86 -3.14 -21.62
N GLY A 27 17.91 -2.43 -20.49
CA GLY A 27 16.98 -2.65 -19.37
C GLY A 27 15.54 -2.29 -19.74
N PHE A 28 15.33 -1.16 -20.41
CA PHE A 28 14.01 -0.73 -20.88
C PHE A 28 13.55 -1.47 -22.14
N SER A 29 14.44 -1.73 -23.11
CA SER A 29 14.09 -2.56 -24.27
C SER A 29 13.88 -4.03 -23.93
N SER A 30 14.61 -4.58 -22.94
CA SER A 30 14.38 -5.93 -22.39
C SER A 30 13.08 -5.97 -21.59
N MET A 31 12.73 -4.92 -20.84
CA MET A 31 11.47 -4.88 -20.09
C MET A 31 10.26 -4.63 -21.00
N VAL A 32 10.42 -3.89 -22.10
CA VAL A 32 9.39 -3.74 -23.17
C VAL A 32 9.32 -5.00 -24.03
N ALA A 33 10.43 -5.68 -24.31
CA ALA A 33 10.47 -6.97 -24.99
C ALA A 33 9.97 -8.10 -24.11
N LEU A 34 10.23 -8.10 -22.80
CA LEU A 34 9.66 -9.01 -21.80
C LEU A 34 8.20 -8.70 -21.56
N LYS A 35 7.77 -7.43 -21.57
CA LYS A 35 6.34 -7.10 -21.62
C LYS A 35 5.72 -7.57 -22.92
N ARG A 36 6.35 -7.38 -24.09
CA ARG A 36 5.84 -7.90 -25.37
C ARG A 36 5.83 -9.41 -25.44
N VAL A 37 6.83 -10.08 -24.88
CA VAL A 37 6.95 -11.54 -24.81
C VAL A 37 6.00 -12.07 -23.75
N ASN A 38 5.76 -11.35 -22.64
CA ASN A 38 4.73 -11.70 -21.67
C ASN A 38 3.34 -11.39 -22.21
N THR A 39 3.13 -10.34 -23.00
CA THR A 39 1.87 -10.05 -23.69
C THR A 39 1.67 -10.98 -24.88
N GLU A 40 2.71 -11.45 -25.57
CA GLU A 40 2.64 -12.43 -26.64
C GLU A 40 2.56 -13.86 -26.09
N LEU A 41 3.16 -14.15 -24.93
CA LEU A 41 2.95 -15.39 -24.17
C LEU A 41 1.56 -15.37 -23.57
N SER A 42 1.11 -14.31 -22.92
CA SER A 42 -0.28 -14.13 -22.51
C SER A 42 -1.22 -14.20 -23.71
N ARG A 43 -0.89 -13.64 -24.88
CA ARG A 43 -1.70 -13.78 -26.10
C ARG A 43 -1.67 -15.19 -26.68
N ARG A 44 -0.55 -15.92 -26.58
CA ARG A 44 -0.40 -17.32 -27.02
C ARG A 44 -0.97 -18.32 -26.01
N PHE A 45 -1.03 -17.97 -24.73
CA PHE A 45 -1.67 -18.72 -23.65
C PHE A 45 -3.17 -18.40 -23.55
N ASP A 46 -3.59 -17.16 -23.82
CA ASP A 46 -4.99 -16.77 -24.06
C ASP A 46 -5.53 -17.41 -25.35
N GLN A 47 -4.64 -17.80 -26.28
CA GLN A 47 -4.93 -18.64 -27.44
C GLN A 47 -5.02 -20.14 -27.12
N VAL A 48 -4.65 -20.58 -25.91
CA VAL A 48 -5.20 -21.83 -25.37
C VAL A 48 -6.64 -21.49 -25.04
N GLU A 49 -7.51 -21.57 -26.06
CA GLU A 49 -8.94 -21.24 -26.03
C GLU A 49 -9.43 -21.13 -24.59
N LYS A 50 -9.57 -19.90 -24.07
CA LYS A 50 -10.48 -19.64 -22.96
C LYS A 50 -11.77 -20.28 -23.44
N ALA A 51 -12.04 -21.52 -23.01
CA ALA A 51 -13.19 -22.25 -23.49
C ALA A 51 -14.35 -21.41 -23.00
N LEU A 52 -14.96 -20.66 -23.92
CA LEU A 52 -15.97 -19.67 -23.55
C LEU A 52 -17.07 -20.47 -22.85
N ALA A 53 -17.37 -20.07 -21.61
CA ALA A 53 -18.45 -20.65 -20.85
C ALA A 53 -19.67 -20.78 -21.78
N PRO A 54 -20.30 -21.97 -21.89
CA PRO A 54 -21.40 -22.15 -22.85
C PRO A 54 -22.46 -21.07 -22.61
N PRO A 55 -22.99 -20.37 -23.63
CA PRO A 55 -23.88 -19.23 -23.42
C PRO A 55 -25.03 -19.55 -22.47
N ARG A 56 -25.30 -18.67 -21.48
CA ARG A 56 -26.32 -18.90 -20.44
C ARG A 56 -27.67 -19.29 -21.03
N GLU A 57 -28.12 -18.61 -22.08
CA GLU A 57 -29.37 -18.94 -22.79
C GLU A 57 -29.43 -20.41 -23.26
N LYS A 58 -28.34 -20.96 -23.79
CA LYS A 58 -28.29 -22.36 -24.24
C LYS A 58 -28.33 -23.33 -23.07
N ARG A 59 -27.71 -22.97 -21.94
CA ARG A 59 -27.77 -23.76 -20.70
C ARG A 59 -29.19 -23.78 -20.14
N LEU A 60 -29.83 -22.62 -20.03
CA LEU A 60 -31.23 -22.50 -19.62
C LEU A 60 -32.19 -23.29 -20.51
N LEU A 61 -32.01 -23.28 -21.82
CA LEU A 61 -32.82 -24.10 -22.74
C LEU A 61 -32.64 -25.60 -22.49
N ALA A 62 -31.41 -26.07 -22.27
CA ALA A 62 -31.14 -27.48 -21.95
C ALA A 62 -31.69 -27.88 -20.57
N LEU A 63 -31.56 -27.00 -19.57
CA LEU A 63 -32.16 -27.17 -18.25
C LEU A 63 -33.68 -27.25 -18.32
N GLY A 64 -34.33 -26.41 -19.13
CA GLY A 64 -35.78 -26.47 -19.34
C GLY A 64 -36.23 -27.80 -19.95
N LYS A 65 -35.45 -28.39 -20.88
CA LYS A 65 -35.71 -29.74 -21.41
C LYS A 65 -35.50 -30.83 -20.36
N PHE A 66 -34.43 -30.71 -19.57
CA PHE A 66 -34.09 -31.63 -18.49
C PHE A 66 -35.19 -31.68 -17.40
N LYS A 67 -35.65 -30.51 -16.97
CA LYS A 67 -36.73 -30.34 -15.98
C LYS A 67 -38.07 -30.90 -16.48
N ARG A 68 -38.33 -30.85 -17.78
CA ARG A 68 -39.52 -31.46 -18.43
C ARG A 68 -39.35 -32.95 -18.80
N GLU A 69 -38.28 -33.59 -18.34
CA GLU A 69 -37.99 -35.01 -18.60
C GLU A 69 -37.92 -35.39 -20.09
N GLN A 70 -37.54 -34.43 -20.93
CA GLN A 70 -37.35 -34.68 -22.36
C GLN A 70 -36.01 -35.41 -22.60
N ALA A 71 -35.95 -36.24 -23.64
CA ALA A 71 -34.71 -36.89 -24.04
C ALA A 71 -33.64 -35.84 -24.42
N LEU A 72 -32.47 -35.95 -23.81
CA LEU A 72 -31.34 -35.04 -24.03
C LEU A 72 -30.25 -35.72 -24.87
N THR A 73 -29.72 -34.99 -25.84
CA THR A 73 -28.51 -35.38 -26.56
C THR A 73 -27.26 -35.24 -25.68
N SER A 74 -26.15 -35.86 -26.08
CA SER A 74 -24.86 -35.73 -25.37
C SER A 74 -24.42 -34.26 -25.23
N SER A 75 -24.67 -33.43 -26.25
CA SER A 75 -24.36 -32.00 -26.22
C SER A 75 -25.27 -31.21 -25.27
N GLU A 76 -26.56 -31.57 -25.18
CA GLU A 76 -27.49 -30.93 -24.24
C GLU A 76 -27.19 -31.33 -22.79
N TRP A 77 -26.83 -32.58 -22.53
CA TRP A 77 -26.33 -33.01 -21.22
C TRP A 77 -25.11 -32.21 -20.77
N ARG A 78 -24.20 -31.89 -21.68
CA ARG A 78 -23.06 -31.02 -21.36
C ARG A 78 -23.50 -29.61 -20.97
N LEU A 79 -24.55 -29.08 -21.61
CA LEU A 79 -25.12 -27.78 -21.26
C LEU A 79 -25.82 -27.83 -19.89
N VAL A 80 -26.49 -28.94 -19.56
CA VAL A 80 -27.04 -29.20 -18.22
C VAL A 80 -25.92 -29.23 -17.17
N PHE A 81 -24.85 -29.99 -17.41
CA PHE A 81 -23.69 -30.04 -16.50
C PHE A 81 -23.03 -28.68 -16.28
N ALA A 82 -23.04 -27.79 -17.28
CA ALA A 82 -22.53 -26.42 -17.19
C ALA A 82 -23.51 -25.43 -16.55
N GLY A 83 -24.77 -25.82 -16.29
CA GLY A 83 -25.82 -24.95 -15.79
C GLY A 83 -26.40 -25.37 -14.45
N LEU A 84 -25.72 -26.22 -13.67
CA LEU A 84 -26.29 -26.76 -12.43
C LEU A 84 -26.49 -25.66 -11.36
N ALA A 85 -25.68 -24.61 -11.42
CA ALA A 85 -25.75 -23.42 -10.58
C ALA A 85 -26.56 -22.26 -11.21
N ASP A 86 -27.09 -22.43 -12.43
CA ASP A 86 -27.86 -21.34 -13.06
C ASP A 86 -29.24 -21.23 -12.42
N ASP A 87 -29.57 -20.04 -11.93
CA ASP A 87 -30.93 -19.64 -11.61
C ASP A 87 -31.67 -19.25 -12.90
N ASP A 88 -32.92 -19.67 -13.04
CA ASP A 88 -33.80 -19.33 -14.16
C ASP A 88 -34.97 -18.39 -13.77
N GLU A 89 -34.90 -17.77 -12.58
CA GLU A 89 -35.88 -16.86 -11.96
C GLU A 89 -37.27 -17.48 -11.69
N VAL A 90 -37.58 -18.61 -12.33
CA VAL A 90 -38.86 -19.32 -12.28
C VAL A 90 -38.77 -20.55 -11.38
N SER A 91 -37.59 -21.14 -11.25
CA SER A 91 -37.36 -22.36 -10.50
C SER A 91 -35.96 -22.40 -9.91
N VAL A 92 -35.84 -23.12 -8.79
CA VAL A 92 -34.58 -23.27 -8.09
C VAL A 92 -33.49 -23.87 -9.00
N PRO A 93 -32.21 -23.46 -8.81
CA PRO A 93 -31.08 -24.10 -9.48
C PRO A 93 -31.09 -25.60 -9.25
N VAL A 94 -30.56 -26.38 -10.21
CA VAL A 94 -30.53 -27.85 -10.09
C VAL A 94 -29.74 -28.30 -8.86
N LEU A 95 -28.69 -27.57 -8.46
CA LEU A 95 -27.94 -27.84 -7.23
C LEU A 95 -28.77 -27.68 -5.94
N GLU A 96 -29.86 -26.93 -5.98
CA GLU A 96 -30.73 -26.69 -4.82
C GLU A 96 -31.94 -27.65 -4.77
N ASP A 97 -32.09 -28.53 -5.77
CA ASP A 97 -33.20 -29.47 -5.85
C ASP A 97 -32.66 -30.91 -5.83
N ASP A 98 -32.90 -31.61 -4.71
CA ASP A 98 -32.40 -32.97 -4.47
C ASP A 98 -32.86 -33.97 -5.54
N HIS A 99 -34.10 -33.85 -6.04
CA HIS A 99 -34.66 -34.77 -7.02
C HIS A 99 -34.06 -34.55 -8.41
N LEU A 100 -33.91 -33.29 -8.81
CA LEU A 100 -33.27 -32.93 -10.08
C LEU A 100 -31.78 -33.25 -10.05
N PHE A 101 -31.10 -32.96 -8.94
CA PHE A 101 -29.68 -33.25 -8.80
C PHE A 101 -29.39 -34.76 -8.79
N ASP A 102 -30.19 -35.59 -8.11
CA ASP A 102 -30.01 -37.05 -8.13
C ASP A 102 -30.04 -37.63 -9.55
N ARG A 103 -30.88 -37.10 -10.43
CA ARG A 103 -30.90 -37.49 -11.86
C ARG A 103 -29.60 -37.12 -12.57
N VAL A 104 -29.03 -35.97 -12.27
CA VAL A 104 -27.72 -35.56 -12.81
C VAL A 104 -26.62 -36.46 -12.27
N HIS A 105 -26.62 -36.72 -10.96
CA HIS A 105 -25.64 -37.60 -10.31
C HIS A 105 -25.64 -39.00 -10.93
N ARG A 106 -26.80 -39.61 -11.13
CA ARG A 106 -26.92 -40.93 -11.78
C ARG A 106 -26.39 -40.94 -13.21
N GLU A 107 -26.67 -39.90 -13.99
CA GLU A 107 -26.12 -39.77 -15.36
C GLU A 107 -24.59 -39.64 -15.34
N VAL A 108 -24.03 -38.84 -14.44
CA VAL A 108 -22.57 -38.67 -14.30
C VAL A 108 -21.92 -39.98 -13.85
N ALA A 109 -22.46 -40.63 -12.82
CA ALA A 109 -22.00 -41.92 -12.32
C ALA A 109 -22.02 -42.99 -13.43
N GLY A 110 -23.11 -43.09 -14.19
CA GLY A 110 -23.22 -44.01 -15.33
C GLY A 110 -22.16 -43.75 -16.40
N ARG A 111 -21.86 -42.48 -16.73
CA ARG A 111 -20.80 -42.13 -17.68
C ARG A 111 -19.39 -42.43 -17.18
N ILE A 112 -19.17 -42.35 -15.86
CA ILE A 112 -17.91 -42.72 -15.21
C ILE A 112 -17.73 -44.24 -15.30
N GLU A 113 -18.73 -45.03 -14.90
CA GLU A 113 -18.70 -46.49 -14.92
C GLU A 113 -18.51 -47.06 -16.32
N GLN A 114 -19.24 -46.52 -17.31
CA GLN A 114 -19.14 -46.91 -18.72
C GLN A 114 -17.89 -46.34 -19.41
N ARG A 115 -17.08 -45.53 -18.73
CA ARG A 115 -15.90 -44.82 -19.28
C ARG A 115 -16.21 -43.95 -20.49
N THR A 116 -17.43 -43.42 -20.57
CA THR A 116 -17.90 -42.55 -21.66
C THR A 116 -17.76 -41.07 -21.36
N LEU A 117 -17.54 -40.68 -20.09
CA LEU A 117 -17.32 -39.29 -19.68
C LEU A 117 -16.17 -38.65 -20.49
N SER A 118 -16.45 -37.53 -21.14
CA SER A 118 -15.45 -36.80 -21.93
C SER A 118 -14.82 -35.66 -21.14
N ARG A 119 -13.63 -35.18 -21.56
CA ARG A 119 -13.00 -33.98 -20.98
C ARG A 119 -13.96 -32.77 -20.99
N ARG A 120 -14.77 -32.60 -22.04
CA ARG A 120 -15.70 -31.48 -22.16
C ARG A 120 -16.85 -31.57 -21.17
N ASP A 121 -17.28 -32.78 -20.84
CA ASP A 121 -18.34 -32.99 -19.85
C ASP A 121 -17.79 -32.77 -18.43
N TRP A 122 -16.58 -33.26 -18.16
CA TRP A 122 -15.88 -32.98 -16.90
C TRP A 122 -15.62 -31.49 -16.67
N LEU A 123 -15.19 -30.76 -17.71
CA LEU A 123 -15.03 -29.29 -17.63
C LEU A 123 -16.36 -28.56 -17.39
N ALA A 124 -17.47 -29.07 -17.93
CA ALA A 124 -18.79 -28.50 -17.69
C ALA A 124 -19.21 -28.66 -16.22
N LEU A 125 -18.95 -29.82 -15.61
CA LEU A 125 -19.16 -30.03 -14.17
C LEU A 125 -18.31 -29.09 -13.32
N CYS A 126 -17.03 -28.95 -13.65
CA CYS A 126 -16.12 -28.01 -12.98
C CYS A 126 -16.65 -26.57 -13.04
N PHE A 127 -17.17 -26.16 -14.20
CA PHE A 127 -17.74 -24.83 -14.37
C PHE A 127 -18.90 -24.58 -13.38
N SER A 128 -19.86 -25.50 -13.28
CA SER A 128 -20.98 -25.35 -12.32
C SER A 128 -20.51 -25.37 -10.87
N TYR A 129 -19.53 -26.22 -10.54
CA TYR A 129 -18.94 -26.29 -9.20
C TYR A 129 -18.30 -24.98 -8.76
N PHE A 130 -17.54 -24.31 -9.65
CA PHE A 130 -16.91 -23.03 -9.35
C PHE A 130 -17.86 -21.83 -9.51
N ALA A 131 -18.91 -21.95 -10.33
CA ALA A 131 -19.89 -20.89 -10.56
C ALA A 131 -20.99 -20.82 -9.50
N TYR A 132 -21.07 -21.80 -8.60
CA TYR A 132 -22.03 -21.81 -7.51
C TYR A 132 -21.81 -20.61 -6.57
N ASP A 133 -22.78 -19.69 -6.58
CA ASP A 133 -22.69 -18.37 -5.94
C ASP A 133 -23.23 -18.41 -4.50
N GLU A 134 -22.61 -19.25 -3.67
CA GLU A 134 -22.90 -19.32 -2.23
C GLU A 134 -21.66 -19.08 -1.40
N HIS A 135 -21.82 -18.34 -0.29
CA HIS A 135 -20.71 -17.99 0.61
C HIS A 135 -20.14 -19.21 1.34
N LYS A 136 -20.97 -20.25 1.54
CA LYS A 136 -20.61 -21.51 2.20
C LYS A 136 -21.15 -22.69 1.39
N PRO A 137 -20.50 -23.02 0.27
CA PRO A 137 -21.03 -24.05 -0.62
C PRO A 137 -21.00 -25.45 0.00
N ASP A 138 -20.14 -25.68 1.01
CA ASP A 138 -20.07 -26.92 1.79
C ASP A 138 -21.36 -27.23 2.58
N ASP A 139 -22.21 -26.24 2.84
CA ASP A 139 -23.49 -26.45 3.54
C ASP A 139 -24.51 -27.19 2.63
N ASN A 140 -24.39 -27.06 1.31
CA ASN A 140 -25.22 -27.78 0.34
C ASN A 140 -24.72 -29.22 0.15
N ALA A 141 -25.60 -30.21 0.37
CA ALA A 141 -25.27 -31.64 0.21
C ALA A 141 -25.02 -32.04 -1.26
N ASN A 142 -25.82 -31.52 -2.20
CA ASN A 142 -25.69 -31.78 -3.63
C ASN A 142 -24.37 -31.22 -4.18
N TRP A 143 -23.97 -30.04 -3.71
CA TRP A 143 -22.67 -29.47 -4.08
C TRP A 143 -21.49 -30.35 -3.63
N ARG A 144 -21.58 -30.96 -2.43
CA ARG A 144 -20.57 -31.92 -1.95
C ARG A 144 -20.55 -33.20 -2.80
N VAL A 145 -21.71 -33.70 -3.23
CA VAL A 145 -21.77 -34.83 -4.15
C VAL A 145 -21.19 -34.48 -5.52
N LEU A 146 -21.48 -33.27 -6.06
CA LEU A 146 -20.88 -32.78 -7.30
C LEU A 146 -19.35 -32.72 -7.20
N ARG A 147 -18.82 -32.26 -6.07
CA ARG A 147 -17.38 -32.24 -5.81
C ARG A 147 -16.77 -33.65 -5.93
N ASP A 148 -17.40 -34.65 -5.31
CA ASP A 148 -16.94 -36.04 -5.34
C ASP A 148 -17.10 -36.67 -6.74
N ASP A 149 -18.12 -36.26 -7.50
CA ASP A 149 -18.31 -36.64 -8.91
C ASP A 149 -17.22 -36.08 -9.81
N ILE A 150 -16.79 -34.82 -9.58
CA ILE A 150 -15.72 -34.19 -10.34
C ILE A 150 -14.38 -34.87 -10.07
N ASP A 151 -14.08 -35.20 -8.81
CA ASP A 151 -12.83 -35.89 -8.45
C ASP A 151 -12.75 -37.29 -9.07
N ARG A 152 -13.82 -38.10 -8.94
CA ARG A 152 -13.91 -39.42 -9.59
C ARG A 152 -13.92 -39.32 -11.11
N GLY A 153 -14.61 -38.30 -11.64
CA GLY A 153 -14.69 -38.02 -13.07
C GLY A 153 -13.32 -37.70 -13.68
N PHE A 154 -12.46 -37.00 -12.93
CA PHE A 154 -11.09 -36.72 -13.37
C PHE A 154 -10.28 -38.00 -13.56
N ASP A 155 -10.34 -38.92 -12.59
CA ASP A 155 -9.64 -40.21 -12.69
C ASP A 155 -10.14 -41.04 -13.89
N ALA A 156 -11.45 -41.06 -14.13
CA ALA A 156 -12.05 -41.74 -15.28
C ALA A 156 -11.58 -41.15 -16.63
N VAL A 157 -11.56 -39.83 -16.75
CA VAL A 157 -11.07 -39.14 -17.97
C VAL A 157 -9.58 -39.38 -18.17
N ARG A 158 -8.77 -39.38 -17.09
CA ARG A 158 -7.33 -39.63 -17.14
C ARG A 158 -7.02 -41.05 -17.63
N GLN A 159 -7.70 -42.05 -17.07
CA GLN A 159 -7.54 -43.45 -17.47
C GLN A 159 -7.87 -43.70 -18.94
N ARG A 160 -8.88 -42.99 -19.48
CA ARG A 160 -9.30 -43.13 -20.89
C ARG A 160 -8.28 -42.60 -21.90
N ILE A 161 -7.58 -41.50 -21.58
CA ILE A 161 -6.75 -40.80 -22.58
C ILE A 161 -5.37 -41.48 -22.76
N GLY A 162 -4.95 -42.36 -21.86
CA GLY A 162 -3.79 -43.26 -22.00
C GLY A 162 -2.41 -42.58 -21.97
N ARG A 163 -2.27 -41.40 -22.60
CA ARG A 163 -1.09 -40.54 -22.55
C ARG A 163 -1.38 -39.31 -21.70
N GLU A 164 -0.57 -39.12 -20.66
CA GLU A 164 -0.66 -37.94 -19.80
C GLU A 164 -0.45 -36.65 -20.59
N LYS A 165 -1.39 -35.72 -20.45
CA LYS A 165 -1.33 -34.39 -21.04
C LYS A 165 -1.02 -33.37 -19.96
N GLU A 166 -0.42 -32.25 -20.35
CA GLU A 166 -0.02 -31.19 -19.41
C GLU A 166 -1.16 -30.71 -18.51
N TRP A 167 -2.37 -30.50 -19.06
CA TRP A 167 -3.53 -30.10 -18.25
C TRP A 167 -3.89 -31.13 -17.16
N MET A 168 -3.66 -32.44 -17.39
CA MET A 168 -3.91 -33.46 -16.37
C MET A 168 -2.90 -33.36 -15.25
N ARG A 169 -1.63 -33.10 -15.57
CA ARG A 169 -0.58 -32.90 -14.58
C ARG A 169 -0.92 -31.72 -13.66
N ILE A 170 -1.38 -30.62 -14.24
CA ILE A 170 -1.73 -29.42 -13.48
C ILE A 170 -3.01 -29.65 -12.64
N VAL A 171 -4.04 -30.34 -13.16
CA VAL A 171 -5.21 -30.73 -12.34
C VAL A 171 -4.80 -31.66 -11.20
N ALA A 172 -3.88 -32.60 -11.45
CA ALA A 172 -3.38 -33.50 -10.41
C ALA A 172 -2.57 -32.75 -9.34
N GLU A 173 -1.79 -31.74 -9.74
CA GLU A 173 -1.04 -30.86 -8.83
C GLU A 173 -1.98 -30.04 -7.93
N HIS A 174 -3.09 -29.56 -8.48
CA HIS A 174 -4.10 -28.77 -7.76
C HIS A 174 -5.37 -29.58 -7.42
N ARG A 175 -5.24 -30.90 -7.21
CA ARG A 175 -6.39 -31.78 -6.92
C ARG A 175 -7.15 -31.37 -5.66
N GLU A 176 -6.47 -30.70 -4.73
CA GLU A 176 -7.05 -30.10 -3.52
C GLU A 176 -8.22 -29.14 -3.79
N LEU A 177 -8.29 -28.52 -4.97
CA LEU A 177 -9.39 -27.63 -5.36
C LEU A 177 -10.74 -28.35 -5.44
N PHE A 178 -10.71 -29.67 -5.60
CA PHE A 178 -11.86 -30.55 -5.60
C PHE A 178 -12.02 -31.31 -4.27
N GLY A 179 -11.35 -30.86 -3.21
CA GLY A 179 -11.43 -31.45 -1.87
C GLY A 179 -12.08 -30.51 -0.84
N ALA A 180 -12.28 -31.01 0.39
CA ALA A 180 -12.87 -30.24 1.48
C ALA A 180 -12.03 -29.04 1.94
N GLN A 181 -10.72 -29.03 1.65
CA GLN A 181 -9.78 -27.95 1.97
C GLN A 181 -9.43 -27.08 0.77
N ALA A 182 -10.28 -27.07 -0.26
CA ALA A 182 -10.06 -26.32 -1.50
C ALA A 182 -9.61 -24.88 -1.26
N GLY A 183 -8.54 -24.50 -1.96
CA GLY A 183 -7.96 -23.15 -1.90
C GLY A 183 -7.06 -22.88 -0.70
N THR A 184 -6.96 -23.77 0.30
CA THR A 184 -6.16 -23.50 1.52
C THR A 184 -4.67 -23.50 1.24
N ARG A 185 -4.12 -24.58 0.67
CA ARG A 185 -2.69 -24.66 0.35
C ARG A 185 -2.33 -23.67 -0.77
N LEU A 186 -3.16 -23.54 -1.79
CA LEU A 186 -2.99 -22.48 -2.79
C LEU A 186 -2.93 -21.08 -2.14
N ALA A 187 -3.80 -20.76 -1.18
CA ALA A 187 -3.73 -19.49 -0.45
C ALA A 187 -2.42 -19.37 0.34
N GLU A 188 -1.91 -20.45 0.92
CA GLU A 188 -0.59 -20.45 1.59
C GLU A 188 0.55 -20.23 0.60
N GLU A 189 0.54 -20.88 -0.56
CA GLU A 189 1.56 -20.71 -1.60
C GLU A 189 1.56 -19.29 -2.18
N ILE A 190 0.37 -18.71 -2.39
CA ILE A 190 0.19 -17.31 -2.77
C ILE A 190 0.71 -16.41 -1.65
N PHE A 191 0.32 -16.69 -0.41
CA PHE A 191 0.76 -15.92 0.75
C PHE A 191 2.27 -16.00 0.90
N GLU A 192 2.93 -17.11 0.63
CA GLU A 192 4.39 -17.23 0.77
C GLU A 192 5.15 -16.69 -0.45
N GLY A 193 4.43 -16.17 -1.45
CA GLY A 193 5.00 -15.63 -2.68
C GLY A 193 5.56 -16.70 -3.62
N ARG A 194 5.26 -17.98 -3.37
CA ARG A 194 5.65 -19.13 -4.20
C ARG A 194 4.76 -19.25 -5.44
N ALA A 195 3.48 -18.92 -5.31
CA ALA A 195 2.52 -18.85 -6.41
C ALA A 195 2.19 -17.38 -6.71
N ARG A 196 2.68 -16.86 -7.84
CA ARG A 196 2.38 -15.49 -8.31
C ARG A 196 1.48 -15.47 -9.54
N ASP A 197 1.39 -16.60 -10.23
CA ASP A 197 0.62 -16.75 -11.45
C ASP A 197 -0.52 -17.74 -11.23
N LEU A 198 -1.75 -17.22 -11.22
CA LEU A 198 -2.98 -17.98 -11.05
C LEU A 198 -3.67 -18.22 -12.40
N SER A 199 -3.06 -17.78 -13.51
CA SER A 199 -3.60 -17.96 -14.85
C SER A 199 -3.73 -19.44 -15.23
N SER A 200 -2.85 -20.30 -14.71
CA SER A 200 -2.91 -21.76 -14.88
C SER A 200 -4.23 -22.35 -14.35
N LEU A 201 -4.75 -21.85 -13.23
CA LEU A 201 -6.02 -22.28 -12.64
C LEU A 201 -7.22 -21.78 -13.45
N GLN A 202 -7.17 -20.52 -13.89
CA GLN A 202 -8.18 -19.93 -14.76
C GLN A 202 -8.26 -20.67 -16.11
N ALA A 203 -7.13 -21.09 -16.67
CA ALA A 203 -7.04 -21.77 -17.96
C ALA A 203 -7.57 -23.22 -17.93
N ILE A 204 -7.51 -23.90 -16.79
CA ILE A 204 -7.84 -25.33 -16.70
C ILE A 204 -9.29 -25.56 -16.29
N ALA A 205 -9.75 -24.84 -15.27
CA ALA A 205 -11.06 -25.06 -14.68
C ALA A 205 -12.08 -23.97 -15.04
N GLN A 206 -11.68 -22.94 -15.80
CA GLN A 206 -12.53 -21.78 -16.11
C GLN A 206 -13.16 -21.17 -14.85
N VAL A 207 -12.40 -21.12 -13.75
CA VAL A 207 -12.89 -20.57 -12.47
C VAL A 207 -13.38 -19.14 -12.70
N PRO A 208 -14.69 -18.85 -12.53
CA PRO A 208 -15.21 -17.51 -12.74
C PRO A 208 -14.60 -16.51 -11.75
N ASP A 209 -14.48 -15.24 -12.14
CA ASP A 209 -13.95 -14.17 -11.26
C ASP A 209 -14.78 -13.99 -9.97
N GLY A 210 -16.05 -14.41 -9.98
CA GLY A 210 -16.94 -14.41 -8.83
C GLY A 210 -16.94 -15.68 -7.97
N SER A 211 -16.16 -16.70 -8.33
CA SER A 211 -16.19 -18.01 -7.67
C SER A 211 -15.95 -17.93 -6.16
N TRP A 212 -16.68 -18.76 -5.40
CA TRP A 212 -16.45 -19.01 -3.97
C TRP A 212 -15.00 -19.38 -3.65
N LEU A 213 -14.27 -19.99 -4.60
CA LEU A 213 -12.87 -20.37 -4.42
C LEU A 213 -12.00 -19.14 -4.15
N TRP A 214 -12.19 -18.06 -4.91
CA TRP A 214 -11.44 -16.81 -4.70
C TRP A 214 -11.78 -16.18 -3.35
N GLN A 215 -13.05 -16.22 -2.95
CA GLN A 215 -13.47 -15.71 -1.65
C GLN A 215 -12.78 -16.46 -0.51
N ARG A 216 -12.71 -17.80 -0.60
CA ARG A 216 -12.04 -18.65 0.38
C ARG A 216 -10.53 -18.41 0.42
N ILE A 217 -9.89 -18.31 -0.74
CA ILE A 217 -8.45 -17.98 -0.84
C ILE A 217 -8.18 -16.64 -0.15
N PHE A 218 -8.93 -15.59 -0.49
CA PHE A 218 -8.74 -14.27 0.10
C PHE A 218 -9.08 -14.24 1.59
N ALA A 219 -10.09 -14.98 2.06
CA ALA A 219 -10.37 -15.10 3.48
C ALA A 219 -9.15 -15.65 4.26
N VAL A 220 -8.50 -16.69 3.73
CA VAL A 220 -7.26 -17.23 4.31
C VAL A 220 -6.14 -16.19 4.25
N LEU A 221 -5.88 -15.58 3.09
CA LEU A 221 -4.84 -14.56 2.93
C LEU A 221 -5.00 -13.41 3.94
N LEU A 222 -6.21 -12.86 4.06
CA LEU A 222 -6.53 -11.76 4.97
C LEU A 222 -6.30 -12.17 6.43
N SER A 223 -6.69 -13.39 6.82
CA SER A 223 -6.44 -13.91 8.16
C SER A 223 -4.94 -14.01 8.48
N ARG A 224 -4.12 -14.42 7.50
CA ARG A 224 -2.67 -14.58 7.66
C ARG A 224 -1.94 -13.25 7.85
N ILE A 225 -2.45 -12.14 7.30
CA ILE A 225 -1.88 -10.80 7.52
C ILE A 225 -1.81 -10.47 9.02
N PHE A 226 -2.82 -10.85 9.79
CA PHE A 226 -2.87 -10.57 11.23
C PHE A 226 -1.95 -11.46 12.07
N LEU A 227 -1.51 -12.59 11.53
CA LEU A 227 -0.60 -13.52 12.20
C LEU A 227 0.87 -13.19 12.01
N LEU A 228 1.22 -12.29 11.07
CA LEU A 228 2.59 -11.84 10.89
C LEU A 228 3.04 -10.99 12.07
N ASP A 229 4.30 -11.17 12.50
CA ASP A 229 4.95 -10.21 13.39
C ASP A 229 5.20 -8.87 12.67
N ASP A 230 5.49 -7.82 13.44
CA ASP A 230 5.64 -6.45 12.93
C ASP A 230 6.74 -6.30 11.86
N GLU A 231 7.86 -7.00 12.01
CA GLU A 231 8.99 -6.87 11.09
C GLU A 231 8.72 -7.62 9.78
N THR A 232 8.19 -8.84 9.88
CA THR A 232 7.80 -9.63 8.72
C THR A 232 6.67 -8.95 7.95
N PHE A 233 5.66 -8.41 8.65
CA PHE A 233 4.59 -7.65 8.02
C PHE A 233 5.11 -6.48 7.18
N LEU A 234 5.99 -5.64 7.73
CA LEU A 234 6.54 -4.51 6.99
C LEU A 234 7.35 -4.94 5.76
N LYS A 235 8.16 -5.99 5.86
CA LYS A 235 8.93 -6.52 4.73
C LYS A 235 8.02 -7.00 3.60
N ARG A 236 6.88 -7.59 3.95
CA ARG A 236 5.92 -8.18 3.01
C ARG A 236 4.83 -7.22 2.51
N LEU A 237 4.70 -6.06 3.13
CA LEU A 237 3.69 -5.06 2.81
C LEU A 237 3.63 -4.68 1.31
N PRO A 238 4.76 -4.47 0.58
CA PRO A 238 4.72 -4.21 -0.86
C PRO A 238 4.09 -5.34 -1.67
N GLU A 239 4.39 -6.59 -1.31
CA GLU A 239 3.86 -7.77 -2.01
C GLU A 239 2.36 -7.93 -1.75
N LEU A 240 1.91 -7.69 -0.50
CA LEU A 240 0.50 -7.76 -0.13
C LEU A 240 -0.32 -6.70 -0.88
N VAL A 241 0.17 -5.46 -0.95
CA VAL A 241 -0.50 -4.39 -1.72
C VAL A 241 -0.55 -4.72 -3.21
N ALA A 242 0.56 -5.21 -3.78
CA ALA A 242 0.61 -5.63 -5.19
C ALA A 242 -0.39 -6.77 -5.49
N LEU A 243 -0.53 -7.72 -4.56
CA LEU A 243 -1.51 -8.81 -4.68
C LEU A 243 -2.96 -8.28 -4.72
N GLY A 244 -3.29 -7.29 -3.89
CA GLY A 244 -4.56 -6.60 -3.96
C GLY A 244 -4.77 -5.88 -5.29
N GLN A 245 -3.75 -5.20 -5.82
CA GLN A 245 -3.83 -4.48 -7.11
C GLN A 245 -4.05 -5.42 -8.30
N LEU A 246 -3.45 -6.62 -8.28
CA LEU A 246 -3.69 -7.65 -9.28
C LEU A 246 -5.11 -8.23 -9.21
N ASN A 247 -5.75 -8.14 -8.04
CA ASN A 247 -7.08 -8.69 -7.77
C ASN A 247 -8.03 -7.57 -7.30
N THR A 248 -8.39 -6.68 -8.21
CA THR A 248 -9.13 -5.43 -7.91
C THR A 248 -10.43 -5.64 -7.12
N ARG A 249 -11.11 -6.78 -7.31
CA ARG A 249 -12.29 -7.19 -6.52
C ARG A 249 -12.00 -7.27 -5.02
N TYR A 250 -10.78 -7.69 -4.65
CA TYR A 250 -10.37 -7.92 -3.27
C TYR A 250 -9.47 -6.82 -2.68
N LEU A 251 -9.09 -5.85 -3.51
CA LEU A 251 -8.19 -4.76 -3.13
C LEU A 251 -8.63 -4.02 -1.87
N ASN A 252 -9.92 -3.70 -1.75
CA ASN A 252 -10.45 -2.99 -0.59
C ASN A 252 -10.25 -3.78 0.71
N GLN A 253 -10.47 -5.10 0.69
CA GLN A 253 -10.26 -5.94 1.88
C GLN A 253 -8.77 -6.07 2.21
N VAL A 254 -7.91 -6.18 1.19
CA VAL A 254 -6.44 -6.25 1.38
C VAL A 254 -5.92 -4.95 1.99
N LEU A 255 -6.32 -3.78 1.47
CA LEU A 255 -5.92 -2.49 2.02
C LEU A 255 -6.45 -2.29 3.44
N SER A 256 -7.72 -2.65 3.69
CA SER A 256 -8.32 -2.60 5.03
C SER A 256 -7.55 -3.45 6.04
N ALA A 257 -7.25 -4.71 5.69
CA ALA A 257 -6.48 -5.62 6.55
C ALA A 257 -5.06 -5.09 6.79
N CYS A 258 -4.37 -4.60 5.76
CA CYS A 258 -3.03 -4.03 5.91
C CYS A 258 -3.03 -2.78 6.81
N LEU A 259 -3.96 -1.85 6.62
CA LEU A 259 -4.06 -0.64 7.44
C LEU A 259 -4.39 -0.96 8.89
N THR A 260 -5.33 -1.89 9.12
CA THR A 260 -5.70 -2.35 10.45
C THR A 260 -4.52 -3.04 11.14
N ARG A 261 -3.82 -3.93 10.43
CA ARG A 261 -2.61 -4.58 10.97
C ARG A 261 -1.49 -3.58 11.25
N TYR A 262 -1.33 -2.55 10.42
CA TYR A 262 -0.36 -1.47 10.64
C TYR A 262 -0.71 -0.66 11.89
N HIS A 263 -1.99 -0.36 12.11
CA HIS A 263 -2.47 0.34 13.32
C HIS A 263 -2.15 -0.44 14.61
N LEU A 264 -2.24 -1.77 14.56
CA LEU A 264 -1.89 -2.65 15.68
C LEU A 264 -0.37 -2.80 15.90
N SER A 265 0.46 -2.37 14.94
CA SER A 265 1.91 -2.49 15.03
C SER A 265 2.56 -1.43 15.92
N ARG A 266 3.82 -1.68 16.31
CA ARG A 266 4.68 -0.67 16.96
C ARG A 266 5.00 0.53 16.05
N TYR A 267 4.73 0.43 14.75
CA TYR A 267 5.05 1.46 13.76
C TYR A 267 3.91 2.44 13.48
N ARG A 268 2.75 2.31 14.14
CA ARG A 268 1.55 3.13 13.89
C ARG A 268 1.78 4.65 13.85
N GLU A 269 2.77 5.16 14.59
CA GLU A 269 3.11 6.59 14.60
C GLU A 269 3.93 7.04 13.38
N GLN A 270 4.53 6.09 12.66
CA GLN A 270 5.32 6.32 11.45
C GLN A 270 4.42 6.23 10.22
N SER A 271 4.51 7.22 9.33
CA SER A 271 3.72 7.24 8.10
C SER A 271 4.24 6.19 7.12
N SER A 272 3.36 5.27 6.69
CA SER A 272 3.63 4.39 5.55
C SER A 272 3.28 5.10 4.24
N SER A 273 4.30 5.49 3.46
CA SER A 273 4.10 6.13 2.14
C SER A 273 3.31 5.23 1.18
N LEU A 274 3.61 3.92 1.18
CA LEU A 274 2.95 2.93 0.34
C LEU A 274 1.46 2.81 0.66
N LEU A 275 1.09 2.60 1.93
CA LEU A 275 -0.31 2.46 2.31
C LEU A 275 -1.09 3.74 2.14
N LYS A 276 -0.46 4.88 2.48
CA LYS A 276 -1.06 6.20 2.31
C LYS A 276 -1.37 6.46 0.85
N GLN A 277 -0.43 6.21 -0.06
CA GLN A 277 -0.63 6.42 -1.49
C GLN A 277 -1.65 5.46 -2.07
N ALA A 278 -1.54 4.15 -1.79
CA ALA A 278 -2.48 3.15 -2.29
C ALA A 278 -3.91 3.47 -1.83
N ALA A 279 -4.11 3.76 -0.55
CA ALA A 279 -5.44 4.10 -0.03
C ALA A 279 -5.96 5.45 -0.55
N LEU A 280 -5.09 6.46 -0.73
CA LEU A 280 -5.48 7.74 -1.33
C LEU A 280 -5.94 7.58 -2.78
N GLU A 281 -5.23 6.79 -3.59
CA GLU A 281 -5.56 6.53 -4.99
C GLU A 281 -6.89 5.78 -5.14
N HIS A 282 -7.20 4.87 -4.21
CA HIS A 282 -8.39 4.02 -4.30
C HIS A 282 -9.62 4.56 -3.55
N TRP A 283 -9.44 5.25 -2.42
CA TRP A 283 -10.54 5.73 -1.56
C TRP A 283 -10.64 7.26 -1.51
N GLY A 284 -9.70 7.99 -2.11
CA GLY A 284 -9.60 9.44 -1.98
C GLY A 284 -9.08 9.88 -0.62
N SER A 285 -9.15 11.18 -0.33
CA SER A 285 -8.57 11.75 0.89
C SER A 285 -9.37 11.33 2.14
N PRO A 286 -8.73 10.82 3.21
CA PRO A 286 -9.41 10.50 4.47
C PRO A 286 -9.92 11.75 5.20
N GLN A 287 -9.39 12.93 4.83
CA GLN A 287 -9.76 14.22 5.39
C GLN A 287 -10.96 14.86 4.65
N MET A 288 -11.62 14.12 3.74
CA MET A 288 -12.84 14.63 3.09
C MET A 288 -13.95 14.85 4.11
N ARG A 289 -14.50 16.07 4.10
CA ARG A 289 -15.59 16.50 4.98
C ARG A 289 -16.99 16.14 4.45
N SER A 290 -17.08 15.62 3.22
CA SER A 290 -18.35 15.25 2.59
C SER A 290 -18.84 13.89 3.08
N LYS A 291 -20.16 13.63 2.94
CA LYS A 291 -20.76 12.29 3.16
C LYS A 291 -20.20 11.21 2.22
N GLN A 292 -19.34 11.57 1.27
CA GLN A 292 -18.68 10.67 0.32
C GLN A 292 -17.34 10.13 0.86
N ASN A 293 -17.01 10.37 2.14
CA ASN A 293 -15.83 9.76 2.75
C ASN A 293 -16.01 8.24 2.85
N ALA A 294 -15.41 7.52 1.90
CA ALA A 294 -15.52 6.07 1.80
C ALA A 294 -14.68 5.31 2.85
N TRP A 295 -13.78 5.99 3.58
CA TRP A 295 -12.84 5.33 4.48
C TRP A 295 -13.53 4.56 5.60
N LEU A 296 -14.57 5.14 6.21
CA LEU A 296 -15.32 4.51 7.29
C LEU A 296 -16.21 3.35 6.81
N GLN A 297 -16.30 3.09 5.50
CA GLN A 297 -16.91 1.88 4.95
C GLN A 297 -15.95 0.69 4.96
N TYR A 298 -14.63 0.96 4.96
CA TYR A 298 -13.60 -0.06 4.82
C TYR A 298 -12.76 -0.27 6.08
N VAL A 299 -12.59 0.76 6.92
CA VAL A 299 -11.77 0.68 8.14
C VAL A 299 -12.47 1.36 9.31
N GLU A 300 -12.15 0.90 10.52
CA GLU A 300 -12.66 1.52 11.75
C GLU A 300 -12.10 2.94 11.96
N GLN A 301 -12.82 3.74 12.75
CA GLN A 301 -12.48 5.13 13.04
C GLN A 301 -11.03 5.32 13.55
N PRO A 302 -10.48 4.51 14.46
CA PRO A 302 -9.10 4.67 14.92
C PRO A 302 -8.05 4.44 13.82
N VAL A 303 -8.32 3.52 12.89
CA VAL A 303 -7.44 3.23 11.75
C VAL A 303 -7.48 4.39 10.76
N CYS A 304 -8.67 4.91 10.46
CA CYS A 304 -8.81 6.11 9.64
C CYS A 304 -8.08 7.32 10.27
N ALA A 305 -8.27 7.54 11.58
CA ALA A 305 -7.63 8.62 12.32
C ALA A 305 -6.09 8.55 12.28
N MET A 306 -5.51 7.35 12.34
CA MET A 306 -4.06 7.14 12.17
C MET A 306 -3.58 7.67 10.81
N VAL A 307 -4.28 7.34 9.72
CA VAL A 307 -3.89 7.80 8.38
C VAL A 307 -4.12 9.30 8.21
N VAL A 308 -5.21 9.84 8.76
CA VAL A 308 -5.43 11.30 8.83
C VAL A 308 -4.26 11.99 9.53
N ALA A 309 -3.78 11.45 10.64
CA ALA A 309 -2.65 11.99 11.37
C ALA A 309 -1.35 11.92 10.56
N TRP A 310 -1.13 10.88 9.76
CA TRP A 310 0.02 10.81 8.85
C TRP A 310 0.01 11.94 7.82
N PHE A 311 -1.15 12.21 7.22
CA PHE A 311 -1.31 13.34 6.31
C PHE A 311 -1.09 14.68 7.01
N ALA A 312 -1.64 14.86 8.22
CA ALA A 312 -1.44 16.08 8.97
C ALA A 312 0.03 16.33 9.31
N LYS A 313 0.76 15.30 9.79
CA LYS A 313 2.20 15.38 10.09
C LYS A 313 3.00 15.77 8.84
N GLU A 314 2.76 15.10 7.71
CA GLU A 314 3.46 15.38 6.46
C GLU A 314 3.13 16.77 5.88
N ASP A 315 1.87 17.22 5.97
CA ASP A 315 1.49 18.56 5.54
C ASP A 315 2.19 19.64 6.38
N LEU A 316 2.26 19.46 7.70
CA LEU A 316 2.98 20.36 8.59
C LEU A 316 4.47 20.39 8.26
N GLU A 317 5.08 19.22 8.07
CA GLU A 317 6.49 19.11 7.68
C GLU A 317 6.76 19.83 6.36
N HIS A 318 5.98 19.58 5.31
CA HIS A 318 6.13 20.28 4.03
C HIS A 318 5.88 21.77 4.15
N PHE A 319 4.86 22.19 4.91
CA PHE A 319 4.54 23.60 5.07
C PHE A 319 5.69 24.38 5.71
N PHE A 320 6.27 23.87 6.79
CA PHE A 320 7.35 24.59 7.49
C PHE A 320 8.74 24.42 6.86
N THR A 321 8.96 23.39 6.04
CA THR A 321 10.26 23.14 5.40
C THR A 321 10.34 23.61 3.96
N LEU A 322 9.37 23.22 3.12
CA LEU A 322 9.33 23.52 1.69
C LEU A 322 8.64 24.87 1.41
N LEU A 323 7.61 25.22 2.17
CA LEU A 323 6.78 26.41 1.92
C LEU A 323 7.11 27.61 2.82
N LYS A 324 8.33 27.66 3.37
CA LYS A 324 8.82 28.71 4.27
C LYS A 324 8.93 30.11 3.63
N GLY A 325 8.82 30.22 2.30
CA GLY A 325 9.06 31.47 1.58
C GLY A 325 10.53 31.89 1.71
N GLU A 326 10.78 33.17 1.98
CA GLU A 326 12.13 33.72 2.20
C GLU A 326 12.68 33.47 3.63
N ALA A 327 11.87 32.89 4.52
CA ALA A 327 12.25 32.70 5.92
C ALA A 327 13.12 31.45 6.15
N GLU A 328 13.89 31.44 7.23
CA GLU A 328 14.48 30.22 7.80
C GLU A 328 13.37 29.26 8.27
N VAL A 329 13.69 27.96 8.38
CA VAL A 329 12.71 26.97 8.84
C VAL A 329 12.28 27.30 10.27
N ASP A 330 10.98 27.57 10.49
CA ASP A 330 10.43 27.85 11.81
C ASP A 330 10.21 26.54 12.60
N GLN A 331 11.31 26.03 13.12
CA GLN A 331 11.36 24.79 13.92
C GLN A 331 10.43 24.83 15.14
N SER A 332 10.20 26.02 15.70
CA SER A 332 9.35 26.17 16.90
C SER A 332 7.88 25.98 16.57
N ARG A 333 7.41 26.56 15.46
CA ARG A 333 6.02 26.36 15.00
C ARG A 333 5.76 24.93 14.54
N LEU A 334 6.70 24.34 13.79
CA LEU A 334 6.61 22.93 13.41
C LEU A 334 6.53 22.03 14.65
N PHE A 335 7.47 22.20 15.60
CA PHE A 335 7.47 21.46 16.86
C PHE A 335 6.13 21.60 17.61
N TYR A 336 5.61 22.81 17.72
CA TYR A 336 4.38 23.09 18.44
C TYR A 336 3.18 22.35 17.81
N TRP A 337 2.95 22.50 16.51
CA TRP A 337 1.79 21.92 15.83
C TRP A 337 1.85 20.39 15.74
N LEU A 338 3.05 19.80 15.66
CA LEU A 338 3.22 18.34 15.69
C LEU A 338 2.69 17.69 16.98
N ARG A 339 2.65 18.40 18.11
CA ARG A 339 2.04 17.93 19.38
C ARG A 339 0.54 17.67 19.27
N PHE A 340 -0.12 18.26 18.27
CA PHE A 340 -1.56 18.16 18.03
C PHE A 340 -1.91 17.42 16.75
N ALA A 341 -0.93 16.95 15.96
CA ALA A 341 -1.18 16.35 14.65
C ALA A 341 -2.12 15.13 14.71
N ASN A 342 -2.05 14.32 15.78
CA ASN A 342 -2.94 13.17 15.98
C ASN A 342 -4.39 13.55 16.31
N GLN A 343 -4.67 14.83 16.61
CA GLN A 343 -6.00 15.37 16.86
C GLN A 343 -6.55 16.16 15.65
N MET A 344 -5.72 16.36 14.62
CA MET A 344 -6.14 17.10 13.44
C MET A 344 -7.05 16.22 12.58
N SER A 345 -8.29 16.65 12.35
CA SER A 345 -9.21 15.95 11.46
C SER A 345 -9.06 16.38 10.00
N TYR A 346 -8.39 17.50 9.78
CA TYR A 346 -8.24 18.13 8.46
C TYR A 346 -7.01 19.01 8.42
N THR A 347 -6.28 18.96 7.31
CA THR A 347 -5.20 19.88 6.98
C THR A 347 -5.33 20.28 5.51
N ARG A 348 -5.16 21.57 5.22
CA ARG A 348 -5.12 22.07 3.85
C ARG A 348 -4.06 23.12 3.68
N ILE A 349 -3.16 22.86 2.75
CA ILE A 349 -2.12 23.81 2.36
C ILE A 349 -2.68 24.73 1.28
N VAL A 350 -2.55 26.03 1.52
CA VAL A 350 -2.94 27.11 0.62
C VAL A 350 -1.67 27.78 0.11
N MET A 351 -1.30 27.48 -1.13
CA MET A 351 -0.02 27.88 -1.71
C MET A 351 -0.08 29.27 -2.33
N GLY A 352 0.93 30.09 -2.04
CA GLY A 352 1.20 31.34 -2.72
C GLY A 352 1.59 31.14 -4.19
N GLY A 353 1.57 32.25 -4.94
CA GLY A 353 1.89 32.27 -6.36
C GLY A 353 3.25 31.67 -6.71
N ASP A 354 4.29 31.91 -5.89
CA ASP A 354 5.64 31.42 -6.16
C ASP A 354 5.71 29.90 -6.06
N ALA A 355 5.24 29.34 -4.93
CA ALA A 355 5.22 27.91 -4.69
C ALA A 355 4.29 27.16 -5.67
N TRP A 356 3.18 27.78 -6.08
CA TRP A 356 2.23 27.18 -7.02
C TRP A 356 2.83 26.98 -8.42
N HIS A 357 3.63 27.94 -8.89
CA HIS A 357 4.21 27.92 -10.23
C HIS A 357 5.66 27.41 -10.29
N ASP A 358 6.29 27.13 -9.15
CA ASP A 358 7.66 26.62 -9.07
C ASP A 358 7.80 25.26 -9.80
N ARG A 359 8.75 25.17 -10.74
CA ARG A 359 8.99 23.97 -11.56
C ARG A 359 10.11 23.06 -11.02
N GLY A 360 10.67 23.38 -9.86
CA GLY A 360 11.63 22.54 -9.15
C GLY A 360 11.03 21.18 -8.83
N SER A 361 11.87 20.14 -8.85
CA SER A 361 11.46 18.74 -8.68
C SER A 361 10.63 18.53 -7.40
N ASP A 362 11.00 19.19 -6.31
CA ASP A 362 10.38 19.02 -5.00
C ASP A 362 8.96 19.61 -4.98
N PHE A 363 8.77 20.80 -5.59
CA PHE A 363 7.46 21.43 -5.70
C PHE A 363 6.53 20.68 -6.68
N VAL A 364 7.07 20.17 -7.79
CA VAL A 364 6.32 19.32 -8.72
C VAL A 364 5.85 18.04 -8.00
N ALA A 365 6.77 17.34 -7.34
CA ALA A 365 6.45 16.11 -6.61
C ALA A 365 5.46 16.37 -5.46
N PHE A 366 5.62 17.48 -4.74
CA PHE A 366 4.71 17.89 -3.68
C PHE A 366 3.28 18.14 -4.20
N ARG A 367 3.13 18.86 -5.32
CA ARG A 367 1.82 19.12 -5.94
C ARG A 367 1.16 17.86 -6.47
N GLU A 368 1.92 16.97 -7.10
CA GLU A 368 1.38 15.70 -7.60
C GLU A 368 0.90 14.80 -6.44
N LYS A 369 1.71 14.65 -5.39
CA LYS A 369 1.35 13.83 -4.21
C LYS A 369 0.15 14.38 -3.42
N ASN A 370 -0.07 15.69 -3.47
CA ASN A 370 -1.16 16.35 -2.73
C ASN A 370 -2.30 16.82 -3.65
N LYS A 371 -2.41 16.26 -4.86
CA LYS A 371 -3.47 16.62 -5.79
C LYS A 371 -4.85 16.46 -5.14
N GLY A 372 -5.70 17.48 -5.28
CA GLY A 372 -7.03 17.54 -4.65
C GLY A 372 -7.03 17.98 -3.18
N ARG A 373 -5.87 18.10 -2.52
CA ARG A 373 -5.70 18.54 -1.13
C ARG A 373 -5.09 19.94 -0.99
N LEU A 374 -4.80 20.62 -2.11
CA LEU A 374 -4.17 21.94 -2.14
C LEU A 374 -5.15 23.02 -2.59
N SER A 375 -4.97 24.24 -2.10
CA SER A 375 -5.63 25.45 -2.60
C SER A 375 -4.61 26.48 -3.03
N GLN A 376 -5.03 27.43 -3.87
CA GLN A 376 -4.23 28.59 -4.24
C GLN A 376 -4.60 29.79 -3.36
N LEU A 377 -3.59 30.51 -2.88
CA LEU A 377 -3.75 31.75 -2.14
C LEU A 377 -3.90 32.92 -3.13
N SER A 378 -4.90 33.77 -2.92
CA SER A 378 -5.10 35.00 -3.69
C SER A 378 -5.07 36.26 -2.81
N GLY A 379 -4.80 37.43 -3.40
CA GLY A 379 -4.87 38.71 -2.70
C GLY A 379 -3.78 38.95 -1.64
N GLY A 380 -2.61 38.34 -1.80
CA GLY A 380 -1.45 38.52 -0.91
C GLY A 380 -0.11 38.38 -1.63
N PRO A 381 1.03 38.62 -0.94
CA PRO A 381 2.36 38.43 -1.51
C PRO A 381 2.57 37.00 -2.04
N SER A 382 3.23 36.86 -3.19
CA SER A 382 3.39 35.59 -3.91
C SER A 382 4.15 34.52 -3.11
N HIS A 383 5.07 34.92 -2.24
CA HIS A 383 5.87 34.03 -1.40
C HIS A 383 5.12 33.55 -0.14
N ASN A 384 3.96 34.14 0.19
CA ASN A 384 3.22 33.79 1.39
C ASN A 384 2.37 32.54 1.14
N ASN A 385 2.43 31.61 2.07
CA ASN A 385 1.63 30.39 2.08
C ASN A 385 0.81 30.35 3.36
N ALA A 386 -0.27 29.58 3.37
CA ALA A 386 -1.03 29.29 4.58
C ALA A 386 -1.27 27.79 4.75
N VAL A 387 -1.50 27.37 5.98
CA VAL A 387 -2.06 26.05 6.28
C VAL A 387 -3.28 26.23 7.18
N VAL A 388 -4.37 25.58 6.80
CA VAL A 388 -5.59 25.49 7.59
C VAL A 388 -5.59 24.12 8.28
N MET A 389 -5.63 24.11 9.60
CA MET A 389 -5.69 22.91 10.42
C MET A 389 -7.03 22.88 11.15
N GLN A 390 -7.71 21.73 11.20
CA GLN A 390 -8.91 21.57 12.02
C GLN A 390 -8.63 20.65 13.20
N ILE A 391 -8.91 21.14 14.42
CA ILE A 391 -8.91 20.33 15.64
C ILE A 391 -10.26 20.55 16.33
N GLY A 392 -11.02 19.47 16.49
CA GLY A 392 -12.40 19.55 16.97
C GLY A 392 -13.25 20.47 16.09
N ASN A 393 -13.97 21.42 16.72
CA ASN A 393 -14.81 22.40 16.04
C ASN A 393 -14.09 23.73 15.72
N TYR A 394 -12.76 23.71 15.57
CA TYR A 394 -11.98 24.92 15.36
C TYR A 394 -11.03 24.78 14.17
N PHE A 395 -10.95 25.83 13.35
CA PHE A 395 -9.91 26.01 12.34
C PHE A 395 -8.82 26.92 12.88
N PHE A 396 -7.58 26.50 12.68
CA PHE A 396 -6.37 27.26 12.94
C PHE A 396 -5.70 27.57 11.59
N VAL A 397 -5.53 28.85 11.30
CA VAL A 397 -4.93 29.33 10.06
C VAL A 397 -3.56 29.91 10.37
N GLU A 398 -2.53 29.22 9.92
CA GLU A 398 -1.13 29.59 10.09
C GLU A 398 -0.54 30.07 8.77
N PHE A 399 0.40 31.01 8.82
CA PHE A 399 1.01 31.61 7.62
C PHE A 399 2.53 31.48 7.65
N SER A 400 3.13 31.22 6.48
CA SER A 400 4.58 31.05 6.37
C SER A 400 5.34 32.37 6.52
N GLY A 401 4.75 33.50 6.10
CA GLY A 401 5.38 34.81 6.20
C GLY A 401 5.66 35.24 7.65
N THR A 402 6.81 35.87 7.88
CA THR A 402 7.22 36.40 9.19
C THR A 402 6.27 37.49 9.70
N GLY A 403 6.04 37.55 11.02
CA GLY A 403 5.19 38.56 11.66
C GLY A 403 3.69 38.32 11.55
N ASN A 404 3.26 37.19 10.96
CA ASN A 404 1.86 36.78 10.96
C ASN A 404 1.47 36.10 12.29
N ALA A 405 0.23 36.35 12.71
CA ALA A 405 -0.42 35.66 13.81
C ALA A 405 -1.13 34.39 13.30
N CYS A 406 -1.36 33.42 14.18
CA CYS A 406 -2.30 32.34 13.93
C CYS A 406 -3.73 32.85 14.16
N TYR A 407 -4.65 32.53 13.25
CA TYR A 407 -6.06 32.94 13.35
C TYR A 407 -6.95 31.75 13.64
N VAL A 408 -7.84 31.89 14.62
CA VAL A 408 -8.74 30.82 15.04
C VAL A 408 -10.18 31.16 14.64
N TYR A 409 -10.86 30.20 14.01
CA TYR A 409 -12.27 30.30 13.64
C TYR A 409 -13.04 29.09 14.18
N ARG A 410 -14.32 29.27 14.52
CA ARG A 410 -15.20 28.12 14.72
C ARG A 410 -15.49 27.47 13.38
N ALA A 411 -15.38 26.15 13.28
CA ALA A 411 -15.51 25.43 12.02
C ALA A 411 -16.95 25.40 11.48
N ASP A 412 -17.93 25.38 12.37
CA ASP A 412 -19.37 25.43 12.07
C ASP A 412 -19.87 26.82 11.65
N ALA A 413 -19.15 27.88 12.00
CA ALA A 413 -19.51 29.27 11.72
C ALA A 413 -18.38 30.01 10.95
N ALA A 414 -17.48 29.26 10.31
CA ALA A 414 -16.35 29.84 9.61
C ALA A 414 -16.82 30.74 8.46
N PRO A 415 -16.24 31.93 8.27
CA PRO A 415 -16.66 32.85 7.22
C PRO A 415 -16.17 32.44 5.82
N PHE A 416 -15.57 31.26 5.69
CA PHE A 416 -15.02 30.71 4.45
C PHE A 416 -15.20 29.19 4.43
N ASN A 417 -15.20 28.63 3.22
CA ASN A 417 -15.14 27.18 3.03
C ASN A 417 -13.68 26.78 2.77
N PRO A 418 -13.01 26.02 3.66
CA PRO A 418 -11.61 25.64 3.50
C PRO A 418 -11.35 24.77 2.27
N ASP A 419 -12.37 24.10 1.73
CA ASP A 419 -12.24 23.22 0.56
C ASP A 419 -12.22 23.96 -0.78
N LYS A 420 -12.37 25.29 -0.78
CA LYS A 420 -12.32 26.08 -2.02
C LYS A 420 -10.97 25.93 -2.71
N PRO A 421 -10.95 25.83 -4.05
CA PRO A 421 -9.70 25.72 -4.81
C PRO A 421 -8.85 27.00 -4.71
N VAL A 422 -9.50 28.16 -4.49
CA VAL A 422 -8.84 29.46 -4.30
C VAL A 422 -9.36 30.08 -3.02
N LEU A 423 -8.45 30.53 -2.15
CA LEU A 423 -8.74 31.19 -0.89
C LEU A 423 -8.07 32.56 -0.83
N GLY A 424 -8.82 33.59 -0.47
CA GLY A 424 -8.32 34.96 -0.35
C GLY A 424 -7.64 35.23 0.99
N LEU A 425 -6.47 35.85 0.97
CA LEU A 425 -5.70 36.15 2.18
C LEU A 425 -6.49 37.04 3.14
N ALA A 426 -6.85 38.25 2.73
CA ALA A 426 -7.56 39.21 3.60
C ALA A 426 -9.07 38.98 3.64
N THR A 427 -9.64 38.45 2.56
CA THR A 427 -11.08 38.27 2.40
C THR A 427 -11.61 36.98 2.99
N GLU A 428 -10.76 36.01 3.34
CA GLU A 428 -11.18 34.72 3.91
C GLU A 428 -10.28 34.31 5.09
N LEU A 429 -8.97 34.17 4.86
CA LEU A 429 -8.06 33.53 5.81
C LEU A 429 -7.58 34.44 6.97
N LYS A 430 -7.57 35.77 6.77
CA LYS A 430 -7.04 36.78 7.70
C LYS A 430 -8.09 37.81 8.11
N GLN A 431 -9.33 37.37 8.31
CA GLN A 431 -10.43 38.24 8.73
C GLN A 431 -10.39 38.54 10.23
N GLN A 432 -9.71 39.62 10.63
CA GLN A 432 -9.54 39.99 12.04
C GLN A 432 -10.86 40.16 12.80
N GLY A 433 -11.87 40.80 12.20
CA GLY A 433 -13.16 41.06 12.84
C GLY A 433 -14.09 39.84 12.95
N ARG A 434 -13.72 38.70 12.34
CA ARG A 434 -14.51 37.45 12.40
C ARG A 434 -13.75 36.28 13.03
N ALA A 435 -12.46 36.45 13.30
CA ALA A 435 -11.66 35.46 14.00
C ALA A 435 -12.06 35.44 15.48
N LEU A 436 -12.23 34.25 16.04
CA LEU A 436 -12.47 34.05 17.47
C LEU A 436 -11.26 34.48 18.29
N LYS A 437 -10.06 34.15 17.80
CA LYS A 437 -8.77 34.52 18.41
C LYS A 437 -7.77 34.90 17.33
N ARG A 438 -6.88 35.82 17.68
CA ARG A 438 -5.66 36.16 16.93
C ARG A 438 -4.46 35.94 17.84
N MET A 439 -3.72 34.88 17.59
CA MET A 439 -2.68 34.38 18.48
C MET A 439 -1.29 34.76 17.95
N SER A 440 -0.58 35.63 18.68
CA SER A 440 0.71 36.16 18.25
C SER A 440 1.89 35.27 18.64
N HIS A 441 2.85 35.10 17.74
CA HIS A 441 4.11 34.38 17.98
C HIS A 441 5.14 35.18 18.80
N SER A 442 4.71 35.85 19.87
CA SER A 442 5.57 36.69 20.73
C SER A 442 5.26 36.54 22.24
N PRO A 443 6.29 36.45 23.12
CA PRO A 443 7.73 36.44 22.79
C PRO A 443 8.16 35.11 22.18
N ALA A 444 9.23 35.13 21.38
CA ALA A 444 9.82 33.92 20.81
C ALA A 444 10.40 33.00 21.91
N PRO A 445 10.34 31.67 21.74
CA PRO A 445 11.00 30.75 22.66
C PRO A 445 12.53 30.88 22.56
N ARG A 446 13.23 30.55 23.64
CA ARG A 446 14.69 30.49 23.70
C ARG A 446 15.21 29.26 22.95
N ARG A 447 14.45 28.17 22.93
CA ARG A 447 14.77 26.93 22.19
C ARG A 447 13.58 26.45 21.36
N PRO A 448 13.78 25.96 20.13
CA PRO A 448 12.67 25.54 19.27
C PRO A 448 11.82 24.38 19.80
N SER A 449 12.38 23.51 20.64
CA SER A 449 11.74 22.30 21.14
C SER A 449 11.31 22.36 22.61
N VAL A 450 11.19 23.58 23.16
CA VAL A 450 10.76 23.81 24.55
C VAL A 450 9.49 24.63 24.53
N VAL A 451 8.49 24.19 25.28
CA VAL A 451 7.21 24.93 25.43
C VAL A 451 7.46 26.11 26.37
N GLU A 452 7.73 27.27 25.79
CA GLU A 452 7.93 28.54 26.50
C GLU A 452 7.51 29.72 25.60
N GLY A 453 7.39 30.91 26.17
CA GLY A 453 7.04 32.12 25.41
C GLY A 453 5.65 32.02 24.79
N TRP A 454 5.54 32.24 23.48
CA TRP A 454 4.25 32.14 22.79
C TRP A 454 3.67 30.73 22.78
N LEU A 455 4.49 29.66 22.88
CA LEU A 455 4.00 28.28 22.84
C LEU A 455 3.12 27.98 24.07
N GLU A 456 3.53 28.46 25.25
CA GLU A 456 2.76 28.33 26.49
C GLU A 456 1.44 29.10 26.43
N LYS A 457 1.48 30.34 25.88
CA LYS A 457 0.25 31.11 25.64
C LYS A 457 -0.70 30.40 24.69
N PHE A 458 -0.17 29.73 23.66
CA PHE A 458 -1.00 28.94 22.76
C PHE A 458 -1.61 27.74 23.49
N ASP A 459 -0.85 27.03 24.33
CA ASP A 459 -1.38 25.92 25.14
C ASP A 459 -2.54 26.39 26.03
N ASP A 460 -2.43 27.55 26.67
CA ASP A 460 -3.49 28.13 27.48
C ASP A 460 -4.74 28.44 26.65
N GLU A 461 -4.58 29.09 25.50
CA GLU A 461 -5.68 29.40 24.59
C GLU A 461 -6.37 28.13 24.08
N LEU A 462 -5.61 27.13 23.63
CA LEU A 462 -6.16 25.84 23.18
C LEU A 462 -6.90 25.12 24.31
N ARG A 463 -6.40 25.21 25.56
CA ARG A 463 -7.08 24.63 26.73
C ARG A 463 -8.44 25.27 26.97
N THR A 464 -8.59 26.58 26.77
CA THR A 464 -9.92 27.25 26.85
C THR A 464 -10.91 26.74 25.80
N LEU A 465 -10.41 26.19 24.69
CA LEU A 465 -11.20 25.57 23.62
C LEU A 465 -11.42 24.07 23.85
N GLY A 466 -10.96 23.50 24.98
CA GLY A 466 -11.05 22.08 25.28
C GLY A 466 -10.02 21.21 24.55
N ILE A 467 -8.99 21.82 23.96
CA ILE A 467 -7.93 21.13 23.22
C ILE A 467 -6.69 21.07 24.11
N VAL A 468 -6.19 19.85 24.36
CA VAL A 468 -4.98 19.62 25.15
C VAL A 468 -4.01 18.82 24.31
N ALA A 469 -2.73 19.19 24.34
CA ALA A 469 -1.71 18.45 23.63
C ALA A 469 -1.71 17.00 24.11
N GLN A 470 -1.73 16.05 23.19
CA GLN A 470 -1.37 14.69 23.56
C GLN A 470 0.11 14.72 23.89
N HIS A 471 0.52 14.09 24.99
CA HIS A 471 1.94 13.84 25.19
C HIS A 471 2.42 13.12 23.93
N PRO A 472 3.40 13.67 23.17
CA PRO A 472 4.00 12.88 22.11
C PRO A 472 4.45 11.59 22.79
N ALA A 473 3.94 10.45 22.33
CA ALA A 473 4.62 9.19 22.60
C ALA A 473 6.05 9.45 22.15
N SER A 474 6.92 9.57 23.15
CA SER A 474 8.18 10.26 23.04
C SER A 474 8.90 9.89 21.74
N PHE A 475 9.48 10.87 21.04
CA PHE A 475 10.60 10.63 20.11
C PHE A 475 11.85 10.12 20.86
N THR A 476 11.67 9.36 21.94
CA THR A 476 12.72 8.58 22.58
C THR A 476 12.72 7.21 21.94
N GLN A 477 13.90 6.79 21.49
CA GLN A 477 14.23 5.37 21.31
C GLN A 477 13.60 4.54 22.44
N PRO A 478 13.05 3.36 22.13
CA PRO A 478 12.36 2.54 23.12
C PRO A 478 13.34 2.21 24.25
N ARG A 479 13.08 2.78 25.43
CA ARG A 479 13.64 2.25 26.68
C ARG A 479 12.74 1.09 27.09
N LEU A 480 13.31 -0.11 27.02
CA LEU A 480 12.80 -1.30 27.69
C LEU A 480 12.69 -0.97 29.19
N SER A 481 11.48 -0.84 29.72
CA SER A 481 11.23 -0.80 31.15
C SER A 481 10.77 -2.20 31.61
N GLY A 482 11.66 -2.87 32.34
CA GLY A 482 11.33 -3.92 33.29
C GLY A 482 12.02 -3.60 34.62
N ASP A 483 11.26 -3.22 35.64
CA ASP A 483 11.66 -3.23 37.06
C ASP A 483 11.86 -4.71 37.48
N LYS A 484 12.78 -5.20 38.34
CA LYS A 484 13.75 -4.75 39.39
C LYS A 484 14.60 -6.03 39.75
N PRO A 485 15.43 -6.09 40.82
CA PRO A 485 16.61 -5.32 41.22
C PRO A 485 17.89 -6.20 41.43
N ALA A 486 19.03 -5.53 41.68
CA ALA A 486 20.24 -5.98 42.39
C ALA A 486 21.33 -6.88 41.70
N VAL A 487 22.51 -6.26 41.52
CA VAL A 487 23.83 -6.67 42.06
C VAL A 487 24.78 -7.60 41.26
N HIS A 488 26.05 -7.13 41.18
CA HIS A 488 27.37 -7.78 40.92
C HIS A 488 27.92 -8.04 39.49
N THR A 489 28.94 -7.22 39.17
CA THR A 489 30.30 -7.49 38.61
C THR A 489 30.53 -8.23 37.28
N ALA A 490 31.13 -7.47 36.35
CA ALA A 490 32.28 -7.75 35.47
C ALA A 490 32.41 -9.11 34.75
N ALA A 491 32.35 -9.08 33.40
CA ALA A 491 33.47 -9.39 32.48
C ALA A 491 33.01 -9.41 31.00
N SER A 492 33.85 -8.81 30.14
CA SER A 492 34.03 -8.94 28.67
C SER A 492 33.70 -10.33 28.06
N ALA A 493 33.25 -10.56 26.82
CA ALA A 493 33.07 -9.85 25.53
C ALA A 493 32.22 -10.80 24.58
N PRO A 494 32.21 -10.69 23.22
CA PRO A 494 31.92 -9.60 22.29
C PRO A 494 30.69 -9.92 21.37
N GLY A 495 30.07 -8.90 20.75
CA GLY A 495 28.95 -9.08 19.82
C GLY A 495 28.71 -7.89 18.88
N THR A 496 29.47 -7.88 17.77
CA THR A 496 29.15 -7.34 16.43
C THR A 496 28.11 -6.20 16.30
N GLY A 497 28.63 -4.98 16.21
CA GLY A 497 27.92 -3.77 15.81
C GLY A 497 28.82 -2.54 15.82
N ASP A 498 30.07 -2.67 15.35
CA ASP A 498 31.05 -1.58 15.35
C ASP A 498 30.61 -0.45 14.41
N SER A 499 30.00 0.55 15.03
CA SER A 499 29.39 1.73 14.44
C SER A 499 30.44 2.58 13.71
N LEU A 500 30.17 2.88 12.44
CA LEU A 500 30.90 3.86 11.62
C LEU A 500 31.16 5.17 12.38
N ASP A 501 30.28 5.56 13.30
CA ASP A 501 30.42 6.73 14.17
C ASP A 501 31.64 6.62 15.11
N VAL A 502 31.96 5.43 15.60
CA VAL A 502 33.15 5.17 16.43
C VAL A 502 34.42 5.31 15.60
N GLN A 503 34.41 4.83 14.34
CA GLN A 503 35.55 4.98 13.43
C GLN A 503 35.79 6.45 13.05
N VAL A 504 34.73 7.19 12.74
CA VAL A 504 34.78 8.63 12.46
C VAL A 504 35.29 9.39 13.68
N ARG A 505 34.79 9.06 14.88
CA ARG A 505 35.22 9.70 16.13
C ARG A 505 36.67 9.40 16.49
N SER A 506 37.13 8.17 16.31
CA SER A 506 38.51 7.77 16.57
C SER A 506 39.49 8.44 15.59
N MET A 507 39.10 8.62 14.33
CA MET A 507 39.98 9.15 13.27
C MET A 507 40.02 10.68 13.23
N LEU A 508 38.93 11.36 13.59
CA LEU A 508 38.88 12.82 13.63
C LEU A 508 39.36 13.41 14.96
N GLY A 509 39.52 12.57 16.00
CA GLY A 509 40.14 12.95 17.26
C GLY A 509 39.48 14.19 17.88
N SER A 510 40.28 15.22 18.16
CA SER A 510 39.86 16.49 18.75
C SER A 510 39.39 17.56 17.74
N VAL A 511 39.31 17.23 16.45
CA VAL A 511 38.83 18.18 15.44
C VAL A 511 37.32 18.39 15.65
N PRO A 512 36.81 19.62 15.75
CA PRO A 512 35.38 19.84 15.90
C PRO A 512 34.64 19.51 14.59
N TYR A 513 33.65 18.63 14.65
CA TYR A 513 32.81 18.24 13.51
C TYR A 513 31.35 18.00 13.94
N LYS A 514 30.44 17.98 12.96
CA LYS A 514 29.04 17.56 13.13
C LYS A 514 28.74 16.38 12.21
N THR A 515 27.92 15.45 12.67
CA THR A 515 27.49 14.28 11.91
C THR A 515 25.99 14.38 11.59
N PHE A 516 25.61 13.95 10.40
CA PHE A 516 24.22 13.85 9.98
C PHE A 516 23.97 12.43 9.49
N ASP A 517 23.23 11.66 10.28
CA ASP A 517 22.88 10.28 9.94
C ASP A 517 21.51 10.23 9.26
N HIS A 518 21.53 10.09 7.93
CA HIS A 518 20.35 9.91 7.11
C HIS A 518 20.23 8.48 6.58
N ARG A 519 20.96 7.50 7.16
CA ARG A 519 20.96 6.11 6.68
C ARG A 519 19.57 5.46 6.67
N SER A 520 18.69 5.85 7.59
CA SER A 520 17.30 5.37 7.66
C SER A 520 16.32 6.04 6.67
N LYS A 521 16.72 7.16 6.04
CA LYS A 521 15.88 7.92 5.09
C LYS A 521 16.38 7.85 3.64
N SER A 522 17.70 7.90 3.42
CA SER A 522 18.32 7.94 2.08
C SER A 522 19.58 7.08 1.93
N GLY A 523 19.98 6.34 2.97
CA GLY A 523 21.22 5.55 2.99
C GLY A 523 22.49 6.37 3.24
N VAL A 524 22.40 7.70 3.39
CA VAL A 524 23.59 8.57 3.45
C VAL A 524 24.00 8.91 4.88
N TYR A 525 25.30 8.85 5.19
CA TYR A 525 25.90 9.38 6.40
C TYR A 525 26.86 10.54 6.06
N GLN A 526 26.68 11.70 6.68
CA GLN A 526 27.46 12.91 6.39
C GLN A 526 28.26 13.42 7.59
N VAL A 527 29.41 14.01 7.32
CA VAL A 527 30.29 14.68 8.29
C VAL A 527 30.61 16.08 7.78
N LEU A 528 30.37 17.09 8.62
CA LEU A 528 30.72 18.48 8.37
C LEU A 528 31.84 18.89 9.33
N LEU A 529 33.01 19.23 8.80
CA LEU A 529 34.12 19.78 9.59
C LEU A 529 33.82 21.25 9.94
N ALA A 530 34.09 21.65 11.18
CA ALA A 530 33.85 23.04 11.62
C ALA A 530 34.88 24.03 11.05
N ARG A 531 36.03 23.54 10.58
CA ARG A 531 37.11 24.32 9.97
C ARG A 531 37.85 23.48 8.94
N ASP A 532 38.60 24.14 8.07
CA ASP A 532 39.48 23.45 7.13
C ASP A 532 40.65 22.80 7.87
N ASP A 533 40.73 21.48 7.83
CA ASP A 533 41.78 20.69 8.48
C ASP A 533 42.21 19.56 7.53
N ALA A 534 43.44 19.66 7.01
CA ALA A 534 43.95 18.75 5.99
C ALA A 534 44.03 17.30 6.48
N ALA A 535 44.37 17.08 7.77
CA ALA A 535 44.46 15.75 8.35
C ALA A 535 43.07 15.11 8.48
N ALA A 536 42.07 15.88 8.93
CA ALA A 536 40.69 15.43 9.03
C ALA A 536 40.07 15.09 7.66
N LYS A 537 40.37 15.90 6.63
CA LYS A 537 39.93 15.63 5.26
C LYS A 537 40.53 14.34 4.71
N THR A 538 41.84 14.14 4.86
CA THR A 538 42.50 12.89 4.44
C THR A 538 41.96 11.68 5.21
N ALA A 539 41.68 11.82 6.50
CA ALA A 539 41.07 10.78 7.32
C ALA A 539 39.67 10.37 6.82
N LEU A 540 38.80 11.34 6.49
CA LEU A 540 37.47 11.09 5.95
C LEU A 540 37.51 10.41 4.58
N LEU A 541 38.41 10.85 3.69
CA LEU A 541 38.60 10.21 2.38
C LEU A 541 39.07 8.75 2.51
N ARG A 542 39.96 8.46 3.47
CA ARG A 542 40.40 7.09 3.78
C ARG A 542 39.28 6.22 4.33
N LEU A 543 38.33 6.81 5.06
CA LEU A 543 37.11 6.15 5.53
C LEU A 543 36.02 6.04 4.44
N GLY A 544 36.34 6.35 3.17
CA GLY A 544 35.43 6.18 2.04
C GLY A 544 34.38 7.29 1.89
N PHE A 545 34.52 8.40 2.62
CA PHE A 545 33.68 9.58 2.41
C PHE A 545 34.13 10.36 1.17
N LYS A 546 33.20 11.07 0.54
CA LYS A 546 33.43 11.94 -0.62
C LYS A 546 33.04 13.37 -0.26
N ALA A 547 33.80 14.36 -0.74
CA ALA A 547 33.42 15.77 -0.56
C ALA A 547 32.12 16.08 -1.32
N VAL A 548 31.25 16.90 -0.73
CA VAL A 548 30.03 17.40 -1.37
C VAL A 548 30.42 18.48 -2.39
N LYS A 549 29.92 18.38 -3.63
CA LYS A 549 30.15 19.42 -4.64
C LYS A 549 29.62 20.77 -4.11
N ASN A 550 30.46 21.80 -4.18
CA ASN A 550 30.21 23.16 -3.68
C ASN A 550 30.22 23.33 -2.15
N ASN A 551 30.69 22.35 -1.37
CA ASN A 551 31.01 22.53 0.05
C ASN A 551 32.28 21.77 0.46
N ALA A 552 33.41 22.49 0.53
CA ALA A 552 34.73 21.91 0.78
C ALA A 552 34.94 21.34 2.19
N LEU A 553 34.01 21.56 3.13
CA LEU A 553 34.07 21.07 4.51
C LEU A 553 33.07 19.93 4.79
N MET A 554 32.19 19.62 3.83
CA MET A 554 31.16 18.60 3.99
C MET A 554 31.51 17.34 3.20
N PHE A 555 31.38 16.19 3.86
CA PHE A 555 31.75 14.88 3.36
C PHE A 555 30.58 13.91 3.56
N TRP A 556 30.35 13.00 2.61
CA TRP A 556 29.25 12.03 2.68
C TRP A 556 29.71 10.63 2.26
N ARG A 557 29.05 9.61 2.81
CA ARG A 557 29.25 8.19 2.52
C ARG A 557 27.88 7.50 2.41
N LEU A 558 27.71 6.64 1.41
CA LEU A 558 26.54 5.74 1.28
C LEU A 558 26.73 4.48 2.10
#